data_AF-A0A0U1NSD3-F1
#
_entry.id   AF-A0A0U1NSD3-F1
#
_cell.length_a   1.000
_cell.length_b   1.000
_cell.length_c   1.000
_cell.angle_alpha   90.00
_cell.angle_beta   90.00
_cell.angle_gamma   90.00
#
_symmetry.space_group_name_H-M   'P 1'
#
loop_
_entity.id
_entity.type
_entity.pdbx_description
1 polymer ?
#
loop_
_entity_poly.entity_id
_entity_poly.type
_entity_poly.pdbx_seq_one_letter_code
_entity_poly.pdbx_strand_id
1 'polypeptide(L)'
;MPNLYKAFGGWSSIVSGSLLFIAHFINLFGESEEGTLFGSSLVFAAHVILIFALLGIYFELAQGTKILGLLGMVLSVIGTTIVSGIVLVEMGGFSGFNTDLVFKAPVVETVCIIGPLLFVIGMLMIGYYIIRFNKLPKTCGFLFIIGTIVFASASLIGSEKLVIEAIGGAITGLGFIGSGLNMIQVNNVNKSTELNL
;
A
#
# COMPACT_ATOMS: atom_id res chain seq x y z
N MET A 1 5.26 4.25 -25.37
CA MET A 1 5.56 4.64 -23.97
C MET A 1 4.52 4.23 -22.93
N PRO A 2 3.18 4.27 -23.14
CA PRO A 2 2.22 3.93 -22.06
C PRO A 2 2.32 2.49 -21.54
N ASN A 3 2.77 1.54 -22.37
CA ASN A 3 2.91 0.14 -22.00
C ASN A 3 4.03 -0.15 -20.97
N LEU A 4 5.08 0.69 -20.91
CA LEU A 4 6.19 0.49 -19.97
C LEU A 4 5.77 0.84 -18.53
N TYR A 5 5.08 1.97 -18.34
CA TYR A 5 4.58 2.39 -17.03
C TYR A 5 3.54 1.42 -16.47
N LYS A 6 2.68 0.87 -17.35
CA LYS A 6 1.72 -0.17 -16.96
C LYS A 6 2.40 -1.45 -16.51
N ALA A 7 3.37 -1.95 -17.27
CA ALA A 7 4.10 -3.16 -16.91
C ALA A 7 4.87 -2.98 -15.60
N PHE A 8 5.61 -1.86 -15.47
CA PHE A 8 6.38 -1.56 -14.27
C PHE A 8 5.49 -1.37 -13.02
N GLY A 9 4.39 -0.63 -13.17
CA GLY A 9 3.40 -0.45 -12.11
C GLY A 9 2.70 -1.75 -11.72
N GLY A 10 2.42 -2.62 -12.70
CA GLY A 10 1.83 -3.93 -12.45
C GLY A 10 2.74 -4.84 -11.64
N TRP A 11 4.02 -4.95 -12.02
CA TRP A 11 5.02 -5.69 -11.25
C TRP A 11 5.24 -5.09 -9.86
N SER A 12 5.34 -3.76 -9.75
CA SER A 12 5.47 -3.08 -8.46
C SER A 12 4.29 -3.36 -7.54
N SER A 13 3.07 -3.43 -8.09
CA SER A 13 1.87 -3.77 -7.32
C SER A 13 1.92 -5.20 -6.80
N ILE A 14 2.33 -6.16 -7.64
CA ILE A 14 2.46 -7.57 -7.21
C ILE A 14 3.51 -7.73 -6.12
N VAL A 15 4.69 -7.13 -6.32
CA VAL A 15 5.81 -7.24 -5.37
C VAL A 15 5.44 -6.56 -4.05
N SER A 16 4.95 -5.33 -4.09
CA SER A 16 4.57 -4.59 -2.88
C SER A 16 3.42 -5.28 -2.13
N GLY A 17 2.38 -5.75 -2.83
CA GLY A 17 1.28 -6.46 -2.21
C GLY A 17 1.71 -7.78 -1.55
N SER A 18 2.64 -8.50 -2.19
CA SER A 18 3.21 -9.74 -1.61
C SER A 18 4.06 -9.44 -0.38
N LEU A 19 4.89 -8.39 -0.45
CA LEU A 19 5.71 -7.96 0.68
C LEU A 19 4.85 -7.51 1.86
N LEU A 20 3.80 -6.70 1.64
CA LEU A 20 2.87 -6.30 2.72
C LEU A 20 2.28 -7.52 3.43
N PHE A 21 1.78 -8.49 2.66
CA PHE A 21 1.21 -9.71 3.23
C PHE A 21 2.24 -10.50 4.06
N ILE A 22 3.40 -10.79 3.47
CA ILE A 22 4.45 -11.58 4.13
C ILE A 22 4.98 -10.84 5.36
N ALA A 23 5.19 -9.53 5.26
CA ALA A 23 5.75 -8.71 6.33
C ALA A 23 4.87 -8.70 7.57
N HIS A 24 3.58 -8.39 7.42
CA HIS A 24 2.66 -8.37 8.56
C HIS A 24 2.42 -9.78 9.11
N PHE A 25 2.43 -10.82 8.27
CA PHE A 25 2.36 -12.19 8.76
C PHE A 25 3.59 -12.58 9.59
N ILE A 26 4.79 -12.20 9.17
CA ILE A 26 6.02 -12.42 9.95
C ILE A 26 5.98 -11.65 11.28
N ASN A 27 5.46 -10.42 11.29
CA ASN A 27 5.36 -9.62 12.51
C ASN A 27 4.44 -10.24 13.57
N LEU A 28 3.49 -11.11 13.21
CA LEU A 28 2.69 -11.86 14.17
C LEU A 28 3.52 -12.77 15.10
N PHE A 29 4.69 -13.20 14.64
CA PHE A 29 5.57 -14.09 15.40
C PHE A 29 6.61 -13.34 16.22
N GLY A 30 6.57 -12.01 16.22
CA GLY A 30 7.45 -11.19 17.05
C GLY A 30 7.02 -11.16 18.52
N GLU A 31 7.99 -11.05 19.42
CA GLU A 31 7.74 -10.88 20.85
C GLU A 31 7.47 -9.40 21.22
N SER A 32 7.75 -8.47 20.31
CA SER A 32 7.54 -7.03 20.51
C SER A 32 6.20 -6.57 19.93
N GLU A 33 5.66 -5.47 20.46
CA GLU A 33 4.43 -4.83 19.93
C GLU A 33 4.57 -4.33 18.48
N GLU A 34 5.80 -4.16 18.00
CA GLU A 34 6.12 -3.75 16.62
C GLU A 34 6.53 -4.95 15.73
N GLY A 35 6.45 -6.18 16.26
CA GLY A 35 6.78 -7.41 15.53
C GLY A 35 8.28 -7.71 15.50
N THR A 36 8.83 -7.95 14.31
CA THR A 36 10.22 -8.37 14.10
C THR A 36 10.98 -7.39 13.21
N LEU A 37 12.29 -7.20 13.42
CA LEU A 37 13.12 -6.34 12.56
C LEU A 37 13.03 -6.73 11.08
N PHE A 38 13.00 -8.04 10.79
CA PHE A 38 12.89 -8.54 9.42
C PHE A 38 11.54 -8.21 8.81
N GLY A 39 10.44 -8.43 9.53
CA GLY A 39 9.10 -8.05 9.08
C GLY A 39 8.99 -6.53 8.85
N SER A 40 9.46 -5.69 9.77
CA SER A 40 9.48 -4.23 9.58
C SER A 40 10.32 -3.80 8.38
N SER A 41 11.44 -4.47 8.10
CA SER A 41 12.26 -4.23 6.90
C SER A 41 11.48 -4.53 5.61
N LEU A 42 10.68 -5.60 5.61
CA LEU A 42 9.80 -5.93 4.48
C LEU A 42 8.64 -4.94 4.35
N VAL A 43 8.04 -4.47 5.46
CA VAL A 43 7.02 -3.41 5.45
C VAL A 43 7.60 -2.14 4.81
N PHE A 44 8.80 -1.73 5.22
CA PHE A 44 9.50 -0.58 4.66
C PHE A 44 9.71 -0.73 3.14
N ALA A 45 10.28 -1.86 2.71
CA ALA A 45 10.49 -2.14 1.29
C ALA A 45 9.16 -2.12 0.50
N ALA A 46 8.09 -2.68 1.08
CA ALA A 46 6.78 -2.69 0.47
C ALA A 46 6.26 -1.27 0.23
N HIS A 47 6.34 -0.38 1.23
CA HIS A 47 5.85 1.01 1.15
C HIS A 47 6.64 1.85 0.15
N VAL A 48 7.95 1.63 0.02
CA VAL A 48 8.79 2.28 -1.00
C VAL A 48 8.37 1.85 -2.40
N ILE A 49 8.18 0.55 -2.62
CA ILE A 49 7.75 0.01 -3.93
C ILE A 49 6.31 0.45 -4.25
N LEU A 50 5.48 0.64 -3.21
CA LEU A 50 4.08 1.05 -3.33
C LEU A 50 3.92 2.36 -4.11
N ILE A 51 4.89 3.28 -4.04
CA ILE A 51 4.88 4.52 -4.80
C ILE A 51 4.75 4.24 -6.30
N PHE A 52 5.52 3.27 -6.82
CA PHE A 52 5.47 2.88 -8.22
C PHE A 52 4.21 2.11 -8.58
N ALA A 53 3.69 1.29 -7.66
CA ALA A 53 2.40 0.61 -7.80
C ALA A 53 1.26 1.62 -7.97
N LEU A 54 1.20 2.62 -7.09
CA LEU A 54 0.17 3.67 -7.07
C LEU A 54 0.22 4.53 -8.34
N LEU A 55 1.41 4.88 -8.82
CA LEU A 55 1.58 5.57 -10.10
C LEU A 55 1.05 4.73 -11.27
N GLY A 56 1.36 3.43 -11.29
CA GLY A 56 0.84 2.50 -12.29
C GLY A 56 -0.67 2.42 -12.30
N ILE A 57 -1.27 2.21 -11.13
CA ILE A 57 -2.72 2.17 -10.94
C ILE A 57 -3.35 3.48 -11.39
N TYR A 58 -2.77 4.63 -11.03
CA TYR A 58 -3.26 5.94 -11.50
C TYR A 58 -3.26 6.04 -13.02
N PHE A 59 -2.17 5.63 -13.70
CA PHE A 59 -2.13 5.68 -15.17
C PHE A 59 -3.14 4.75 -15.84
N GLU A 60 -3.45 3.60 -15.22
CA GLU A 60 -4.52 2.72 -15.69
C GLU A 60 -5.91 3.38 -15.53
N LEU A 61 -6.10 4.11 -14.43
CA LEU A 61 -7.36 4.75 -14.07
C LEU A 61 -7.60 6.10 -14.80
N ALA A 62 -6.56 6.82 -15.22
CA ALA A 62 -6.62 8.22 -15.68
C ALA A 62 -7.40 8.49 -16.99
N GLN A 63 -8.05 7.50 -17.61
CA GLN A 63 -8.75 7.66 -18.89
C GLN A 63 -10.18 8.28 -18.81
N GLY A 64 -10.68 8.70 -17.65
CA GLY A 64 -12.05 9.23 -17.51
C GLY A 64 -12.16 10.56 -16.76
N THR A 65 -11.82 10.58 -15.48
CA THR A 65 -11.97 11.74 -14.58
C THR A 65 -10.77 11.83 -13.65
N LYS A 66 -9.82 12.71 -13.99
CA LYS A 66 -8.46 12.66 -13.44
C LYS A 66 -8.38 13.02 -11.95
N ILE A 67 -9.28 13.86 -11.43
CA ILE A 67 -9.02 14.51 -10.15
C ILE A 67 -9.13 13.57 -8.94
N LEU A 68 -10.12 12.67 -8.90
CA LEU A 68 -10.29 11.78 -7.76
C LEU A 68 -9.18 10.72 -7.72
N GLY A 69 -8.85 10.13 -8.87
CA GLY A 69 -7.73 9.20 -8.99
C GLY A 69 -6.38 9.86 -8.71
N LEU A 70 -6.19 11.11 -9.15
CA LEU A 70 -4.98 11.89 -8.87
C LEU A 70 -4.86 12.20 -7.38
N LEU A 71 -5.92 12.70 -6.74
CA LEU A 71 -5.93 12.96 -5.29
C LEU A 71 -5.69 11.68 -4.51
N GLY A 72 -6.36 10.58 -4.87
CA GLY A 72 -6.13 9.27 -4.25
C GLY A 72 -4.67 8.85 -4.33
N MET A 73 -4.06 8.95 -5.52
CA MET A 73 -2.64 8.64 -5.72
C MET A 73 -1.73 9.56 -4.90
N VAL A 74 -1.94 10.88 -4.95
CA VAL A 74 -1.08 11.86 -4.24
C VAL A 74 -1.16 11.64 -2.73
N LEU A 75 -2.37 11.47 -2.17
CA LEU A 75 -2.56 11.21 -0.75
C LEU A 75 -1.92 9.89 -0.33
N SER A 76 -2.12 8.82 -1.11
CA SER A 76 -1.47 7.53 -0.84
C SER A 76 0.05 7.60 -0.93
N VAL A 77 0.61 8.34 -1.90
CA VAL A 77 2.08 8.50 -2.06
C VAL A 77 2.67 9.30 -0.90
N ILE A 78 2.03 10.40 -0.48
CA ILE A 78 2.48 11.17 0.68
C ILE A 78 2.39 10.31 1.94
N GLY A 79 1.25 9.64 2.14
CA GLY A 79 1.03 8.77 3.29
C GLY A 79 2.04 7.62 3.37
N THR A 80 2.24 6.87 2.29
CA THR A 80 3.22 5.75 2.25
C THR A 80 4.66 6.22 2.47
N THR A 81 5.00 7.43 2.02
CA THR A 81 6.33 8.02 2.25
C THR A 81 6.53 8.33 3.74
N ILE A 82 5.52 8.91 4.39
CA ILE A 82 5.56 9.16 5.84
C ILE A 82 5.61 7.84 6.61
N VAL A 83 4.76 6.87 6.27
CA VAL A 83 4.76 5.53 6.91
C VAL A 83 6.12 4.85 6.76
N SER A 84 6.77 4.96 5.60
CA SER A 84 8.14 4.45 5.42
C SER A 84 9.12 5.10 6.41
N GLY A 85 8.98 6.40 6.66
CA GLY A 85 9.77 7.11 7.67
C GLY A 85 9.50 6.63 9.10
N ILE A 86 8.23 6.38 9.44
CA ILE A 86 7.82 5.82 10.76
C ILE A 86 8.48 4.45 10.96
N VAL A 87 8.31 3.54 9.99
CA VAL A 87 8.89 2.19 10.06
C VAL A 87 10.41 2.24 10.15
N LEU A 88 11.06 3.18 9.47
CA LEU A 88 12.51 3.37 9.58
C LEU A 88 12.94 3.76 11.01
N VAL A 89 12.16 4.59 11.69
CA VAL A 89 12.42 4.94 13.10
C VAL A 89 12.19 3.74 14.00
N GLU A 90 11.09 2.99 13.82
CA GLU A 90 10.80 1.74 14.55
C GLU A 90 11.95 0.73 14.41
N MET A 91 12.50 0.58 13.21
CA MET A 91 13.67 -0.26 12.95
C MET A 91 14.90 0.16 13.79
N GLY A 92 15.06 1.45 14.07
CA GLY A 92 16.08 1.96 14.99
C GLY A 92 15.90 1.44 16.41
N GLY A 93 14.67 1.18 16.85
CA GLY A 93 14.37 0.59 18.17
C GLY A 93 15.01 -0.77 18.37
N PHE A 94 15.03 -1.62 17.34
CA PHE A 94 15.72 -2.91 17.36
C PHE A 94 17.24 -2.80 17.48
N SER A 95 17.81 -1.63 17.19
CA SER A 95 19.25 -1.34 17.37
C SER A 95 19.57 -0.76 18.76
N GLY A 96 18.59 -0.72 19.67
CA GLY A 96 18.73 -0.22 21.03
C GLY A 96 18.55 1.31 21.17
N PHE A 97 18.10 1.99 20.12
CA PHE A 97 17.73 3.41 20.23
C PHE A 97 16.37 3.56 20.92
N ASN A 98 16.25 4.58 21.76
CA ASN A 98 14.98 4.91 22.40
C ASN A 98 14.08 5.68 21.41
N THR A 99 13.30 4.94 20.64
CA THR A 99 12.37 5.47 19.63
C THR A 99 11.22 6.26 20.23
N ASP A 100 10.83 6.00 21.48
CA ASP A 100 9.77 6.74 22.17
C ASP A 100 10.08 8.23 22.27
N LEU A 101 11.36 8.59 22.45
CA LEU A 101 11.78 9.99 22.50
C LEU A 101 11.55 10.70 21.16
N VAL A 102 11.73 9.98 20.05
CA VAL A 102 11.50 10.50 18.69
C VAL A 102 10.00 10.65 18.46
N PHE A 103 9.20 9.64 18.79
CA PHE A 103 7.75 9.66 18.58
C PHE A 103 7.01 10.66 19.48
N LYS A 104 7.53 10.95 20.68
CA LYS A 104 6.96 11.96 21.60
C LYS A 104 7.30 13.41 21.24
N ALA A 105 8.13 13.65 20.22
CA ALA A 105 8.36 15.00 19.75
C ALA A 105 7.06 15.54 19.10
N PRO A 106 6.56 16.75 19.46
CA PRO A 106 5.23 17.21 19.04
C PRO A 106 4.97 17.19 17.52
N VAL A 107 5.99 17.51 16.74
CA VAL A 107 5.91 17.48 15.26
C VAL A 107 5.85 16.04 14.76
N VAL A 108 6.61 15.13 15.36
CA VAL A 108 6.67 13.72 14.95
C VAL A 108 5.36 13.02 15.29
N GLU A 109 4.81 13.25 16.48
CA GLU A 109 3.51 12.70 16.89
C GLU A 109 2.41 13.07 15.88
N THR A 110 2.35 14.34 15.49
CA THR A 110 1.40 14.83 14.49
C THR A 110 1.60 14.14 13.14
N VAL A 111 2.85 13.98 12.70
CA VAL A 111 3.19 13.29 11.45
C VAL A 111 2.80 11.80 11.51
N CYS A 112 2.96 11.15 12.66
CA CYS A 112 2.59 9.75 12.87
C CYS A 112 1.08 9.51 12.81
N ILE A 113 0.26 10.52 13.10
CA ILE A 113 -1.20 10.45 12.94
C ILE A 113 -1.60 10.76 11.49
N ILE A 114 -1.06 11.85 10.94
CA ILE A 114 -1.48 12.35 9.62
C ILE A 114 -1.02 11.42 8.49
N GLY A 115 0.20 10.89 8.55
CA GLY A 115 0.76 10.04 7.49
C GLY A 115 -0.10 8.81 7.16
N PRO A 116 -0.35 7.91 8.13
CA PRO A 116 -1.24 6.77 7.94
C PRO A 116 -2.64 7.19 7.50
N LEU A 117 -3.20 8.29 8.03
CA LEU A 117 -4.52 8.77 7.65
C LEU A 117 -4.59 9.20 6.17
N LEU A 118 -3.57 9.91 5.67
CA LEU A 118 -3.47 10.28 4.26
C LEU A 118 -3.38 9.03 3.37
N PHE A 119 -2.63 8.02 3.81
CA PHE A 119 -2.57 6.74 3.11
C PHE A 119 -3.95 6.08 3.03
N VAL A 120 -4.65 5.99 4.15
CA VAL A 120 -6.00 5.41 4.25
C VAL A 120 -6.97 6.12 3.33
N ILE A 121 -7.08 7.45 3.44
CA ILE A 121 -7.98 8.26 2.61
C ILE A 121 -7.65 8.07 1.13
N GLY A 122 -6.37 8.09 0.75
CA GLY A 122 -5.94 7.86 -0.62
C GLY A 122 -6.37 6.50 -1.15
N MET A 123 -6.19 5.43 -0.37
CA MET A 123 -6.59 4.08 -0.75
C MET A 123 -8.10 3.92 -0.87
N LEU A 124 -8.88 4.55 0.01
CA LEU A 124 -10.34 4.58 -0.10
C LEU A 124 -10.80 5.27 -1.40
N MET A 125 -10.18 6.40 -1.75
CA MET A 125 -10.47 7.12 -2.98
C MET A 125 -10.12 6.30 -4.22
N ILE A 126 -8.95 5.66 -4.24
CA ILE A 126 -8.54 4.75 -5.32
C ILE A 126 -9.51 3.58 -5.44
N GLY A 127 -9.85 2.92 -4.33
CA GLY A 127 -10.76 1.78 -4.32
C GLY A 127 -12.16 2.14 -4.83
N TYR A 128 -12.71 3.26 -4.36
CA TYR A 128 -13.97 3.79 -4.85
C TYR A 128 -13.92 4.13 -6.35
N TYR A 129 -12.81 4.73 -6.80
CA TYR A 129 -12.61 5.05 -8.21
C TYR A 129 -12.60 3.79 -9.09
N ILE A 130 -11.89 2.74 -8.67
CA ILE A 130 -11.88 1.43 -9.36
C ILE A 130 -13.31 0.88 -9.49
N ILE A 131 -14.07 0.88 -8.39
CA ILE A 131 -15.46 0.38 -8.37
C ILE A 131 -16.36 1.19 -9.32
N ARG A 132 -16.17 2.51 -9.38
CA ARG A 132 -17.03 3.40 -10.16
C ARG A 132 -16.78 3.35 -11.66
N PHE A 133 -15.52 3.19 -12.07
CA PHE A 133 -15.09 3.35 -13.47
C PHE A 133 -14.69 2.06 -14.18
N ASN A 134 -14.56 0.92 -13.47
CA ASN A 134 -14.36 -0.42 -14.04
C ASN A 134 -13.14 -0.56 -14.98
N LYS A 135 -12.12 0.29 -14.82
CA LYS A 135 -10.85 0.16 -15.55
C LYS A 135 -9.95 -0.93 -14.99
N LEU A 136 -10.14 -1.25 -13.71
CA LEU A 136 -9.58 -2.41 -13.03
C LEU A 136 -10.74 -3.26 -12.46
N PRO A 137 -10.50 -4.54 -12.10
CA PRO A 137 -11.53 -5.39 -11.51
C PRO A 137 -12.12 -4.75 -10.25
N LYS A 138 -13.45 -4.67 -10.16
CA LYS A 138 -14.15 -4.10 -8.98
C LYS A 138 -13.73 -4.76 -7.66
N THR A 139 -13.40 -6.06 -7.72
CA THR A 139 -12.89 -6.82 -6.58
C THR A 139 -11.65 -6.16 -5.97
N CYS A 140 -10.73 -5.65 -6.79
CA CYS A 140 -9.54 -4.94 -6.30
C CYS A 140 -9.92 -3.66 -5.54
N GLY A 141 -10.91 -2.92 -6.03
CA GLY A 141 -11.41 -1.72 -5.35
C GLY A 141 -12.05 -2.03 -3.99
N PHE A 142 -12.84 -3.11 -3.90
CA PHE A 142 -13.39 -3.58 -2.63
C PHE A 142 -12.29 -4.06 -1.67
N LEU A 143 -11.29 -4.79 -2.16
CA LEU A 143 -10.15 -5.23 -1.37
C LEU A 143 -9.37 -4.05 -0.79
N PHE A 144 -9.13 -2.99 -1.58
CA PHE A 144 -8.49 -1.78 -1.07
C PHE A 144 -9.31 -1.12 0.03
N ILE A 145 -10.62 -0.97 -0.15
CA ILE A 145 -11.46 -0.33 0.87
C ILE A 145 -11.49 -1.15 2.16
N ILE A 146 -11.86 -2.43 2.05
CA ILE A 146 -12.06 -3.30 3.21
C ILE A 146 -10.72 -3.53 3.92
N GLY A 147 -9.68 -3.89 3.16
CA GLY A 147 -8.36 -4.16 3.74
C GLY A 147 -7.78 -2.95 4.45
N THR A 148 -7.90 -1.76 3.85
CA THR A 148 -7.38 -0.52 4.45
C THR A 148 -8.15 -0.15 5.72
N ILE A 149 -9.47 -0.31 5.74
CA ILE A 149 -10.28 -0.04 6.94
C ILE A 149 -9.93 -1.02 8.06
N VAL A 150 -9.85 -2.32 7.75
CA VAL A 150 -9.45 -3.35 8.72
C VAL A 150 -8.07 -3.02 9.26
N PHE A 151 -7.09 -2.73 8.39
CA PHE A 151 -5.75 -2.35 8.78
C PHE A 151 -5.74 -1.12 9.71
N ALA A 152 -6.41 -0.05 9.32
CA ALA A 152 -6.46 1.19 10.09
C ALA A 152 -7.13 1.00 11.47
N SER A 153 -8.10 0.09 11.58
CA SER A 153 -8.76 -0.21 12.85
C SER A 153 -7.85 -0.88 13.88
N ALA A 154 -6.69 -1.42 13.48
CA ALA A 154 -5.71 -1.96 14.42
C ALA A 154 -5.27 -0.93 15.46
N SER A 155 -5.20 0.35 15.07
CA SER A 155 -4.87 1.47 15.98
C SER A 155 -5.89 1.66 17.12
N LEU A 156 -7.09 1.07 17.00
CA LEU A 156 -8.16 1.14 17.99
C LEU A 156 -8.22 -0.11 18.87
N ILE A 157 -7.51 -1.18 18.52
CA ILE A 157 -7.63 -2.51 19.12
C ILE A 157 -6.29 -2.85 19.77
N GLY A 158 -6.21 -2.67 21.10
CA GLY A 158 -4.96 -2.76 21.89
C GLY A 158 -4.15 -4.05 21.67
N SER A 159 -4.46 -5.13 22.38
CA SER A 159 -3.62 -6.34 22.40
C SER A 159 -3.64 -7.18 21.11
N GLU A 160 -4.58 -6.93 20.20
CA GLU A 160 -4.73 -7.68 18.94
C GLU A 160 -4.26 -6.90 17.70
N LYS A 161 -3.59 -5.73 17.90
CA LYS A 161 -3.08 -4.84 16.84
C LYS A 161 -2.46 -5.62 15.68
N LEU A 162 -1.45 -6.46 15.96
CA LEU A 162 -0.70 -7.20 14.93
C LEU A 162 -1.58 -8.16 14.11
N VAL A 163 -2.56 -8.81 14.74
CA VAL A 163 -3.50 -9.72 14.05
C VAL A 163 -4.36 -8.95 13.06
N ILE A 164 -4.90 -7.81 13.48
CA ILE A 164 -5.74 -6.96 12.66
C ILE A 164 -4.92 -6.33 11.52
N GLU A 165 -3.69 -5.89 11.78
CA GLU A 165 -2.75 -5.42 10.76
C GLU A 165 -2.44 -6.52 9.74
N ALA A 166 -2.20 -7.76 10.18
CA ALA A 166 -1.93 -8.87 9.27
C ALA A 166 -3.13 -9.18 8.37
N ILE A 167 -4.35 -9.19 8.91
CA ILE A 167 -5.56 -9.41 8.12
C ILE A 167 -5.78 -8.25 7.14
N GLY A 168 -5.73 -7.01 7.61
CA GLY A 168 -5.91 -5.82 6.77
C GLY A 168 -4.84 -5.70 5.69
N GLY A 169 -3.58 -6.00 6.05
CA GLY A 169 -2.43 -6.02 5.16
C GLY A 169 -2.54 -7.12 4.11
N ALA A 170 -3.04 -8.31 4.48
CA ALA A 170 -3.32 -9.40 3.55
C ALA A 170 -4.38 -9.00 2.52
N ILE A 171 -5.52 -8.46 2.97
CA ILE A 171 -6.63 -8.05 2.09
C ILE A 171 -6.18 -6.93 1.15
N THR A 172 -5.47 -5.92 1.68
CA THR A 172 -4.94 -4.81 0.88
C THR A 172 -3.89 -5.30 -0.11
N GLY A 173 -2.99 -6.18 0.31
CA GLY A 173 -1.96 -6.82 -0.51
C GLY A 173 -2.57 -7.60 -1.67
N LEU A 174 -3.65 -8.36 -1.42
CA LEU A 174 -4.40 -9.04 -2.48
C LEU A 174 -5.02 -8.06 -3.49
N GLY A 175 -5.48 -6.89 -3.03
CA GLY A 175 -5.94 -5.81 -3.91
C GLY A 175 -4.85 -5.31 -4.86
N PHE A 176 -3.62 -5.15 -4.36
CA PHE A 176 -2.47 -4.76 -5.16
C PHE A 176 -2.03 -5.85 -6.14
N ILE A 177 -1.94 -7.11 -5.67
CA ILE A 177 -1.60 -8.25 -6.52
C ILE A 177 -2.62 -8.41 -7.65
N GLY A 178 -3.92 -8.38 -7.33
CA GLY A 178 -5.00 -8.48 -8.32
C GLY A 178 -4.96 -7.36 -9.36
N SER A 179 -4.73 -6.12 -8.91
CA SER A 179 -4.58 -4.97 -9.81
C SER A 179 -3.37 -5.14 -10.73
N GLY A 180 -2.23 -5.55 -10.19
CA GLY A 180 -1.00 -5.73 -10.96
C GLY A 180 -1.08 -6.85 -12.00
N LEU A 181 -1.68 -7.99 -11.63
CA LEU A 181 -1.94 -9.09 -12.56
C LEU A 181 -2.82 -8.64 -13.74
N ASN A 182 -3.89 -7.89 -13.46
CA ASN A 182 -4.77 -7.38 -14.49
C ASN A 182 -4.05 -6.41 -15.45
N MET A 183 -3.24 -5.50 -14.91
CA MET A 183 -2.45 -4.56 -15.73
C MET A 183 -1.46 -5.28 -16.66
N ILE A 184 -0.80 -6.34 -16.18
CA ILE A 184 0.14 -7.14 -16.99
C ILE A 184 -0.59 -7.93 -18.08
N GLN A 185 -1.72 -8.56 -17.74
CA GLN A 185 -2.52 -9.34 -18.70
C GLN A 185 -3.03 -8.48 -19.86
N VAL A 186 -3.61 -7.31 -19.55
CA VAL A 186 -4.11 -6.38 -20.58
C VAL A 186 -2.97 -5.90 -21.49
N ASN A 187 -1.78 -5.64 -20.94
CA ASN A 187 -0.63 -5.22 -21.72
C ASN A 187 -0.16 -6.29 -22.72
N ASN A 188 -0.15 -7.57 -22.31
CA ASN A 188 0.25 -8.68 -23.19
C ASN A 188 -0.75 -8.89 -24.34
N VAL A 189 -2.05 -8.76 -24.08
CA VAL A 189 -3.10 -8.85 -25.12
C VAL A 189 -2.93 -7.77 -26.18
N ASN A 190 -2.72 -6.52 -25.77
CA ASN A 190 -2.52 -5.40 -26.70
C ASN A 190 -1.28 -5.63 -27.59
N LYS A 191 -0.16 -6.08 -27.00
CA LYS A 191 1.07 -6.37 -27.75
C LYS A 191 0.89 -7.50 -28.77
N SER A 192 0.12 -8.54 -28.42
CA SER A 192 -0.19 -9.63 -29.37
C SER A 192 -1.07 -9.17 -30.53
N THR A 193 -1.93 -8.17 -30.31
CA THR A 193 -2.80 -7.61 -31.36
C THR A 193 -1.98 -6.75 -32.33
N GLU A 194 -1.04 -5.95 -31.83
CA GLU A 194 -0.14 -5.12 -32.65
C GLU A 194 0.82 -5.96 -33.53
N LEU A 195 1.24 -7.14 -33.07
CA LEU A 195 2.16 -8.03 -33.82
C LEU A 195 1.46 -8.83 -34.93
N ASN A 196 0.12 -8.91 -34.92
CA ASN A 196 -0.68 -9.64 -35.90
C ASN A 196 -1.30 -8.71 -36.98
N LEU A 197 -0.96 -7.42 -36.96
CA LEU A 197 -1.34 -6.39 -37.94
C LEU A 197 -0.12 -5.97 -38.75
#